data_AF-A0AA42W9J3-F1
#
_entry.id   AF-A0AA42W9J3-F1
#
_cell.length_a   1.000
_cell.length_b   1.000
_cell.length_c   1.000
_cell.angle_alpha   90.00
_cell.angle_beta   90.00
_cell.angle_gamma   90.00
#
_symmetry.space_group_name_H-M   'P 1'
#
loop_
_entity.id
_entity.type
_entity.pdbx_description
1 polymer ?
#
loop_
_entity_poly.entity_id
_entity_poly.type
_entity_poly.pdbx_seq_one_letter_code
_entity_poly.pdbx_strand_id
1 'polypeptide(L)'
;MGRPSKLTDAQWESIGKRLLAGESTSALAREFGVSKGAISTRFSKRTETIKSVANQLVAADRAMANLNVSEQIAARSLADDLKAISEHLASAARYGAATSHRLLGIAHGKVAEIDDAAPLDGGSVETLKGIAALTRVANDSSEIAVNLLRANKDAVDEANRGQNEVPAGLEHFYGRSAVEADT
;
A
#
# COMPACT_ATOMS: atom_id res chain seq x y z
N MET A 1 -28.46 -4.51 -1.55
CA MET A 1 -28.18 -3.20 -0.94
C MET A 1 -27.78 -3.42 0.51
N GLY A 2 -26.50 -3.26 0.84
CA GLY A 2 -25.98 -3.51 2.20
C GLY A 2 -26.65 -2.62 3.24
N ARG A 3 -26.95 -3.18 4.41
CA ARG A 3 -27.62 -2.47 5.51
C ARG A 3 -26.80 -1.24 5.90
N PRO A 4 -27.38 -0.02 5.89
CA PRO A 4 -26.63 1.19 6.22
C PRO A 4 -26.12 1.13 7.66
N SER A 5 -24.91 1.65 7.88
CA SER A 5 -24.31 1.77 9.20
C SER A 5 -25.26 2.53 10.13
N LYS A 6 -25.43 2.05 11.38
CA LYS A 6 -26.28 2.71 12.39
C LYS A 6 -25.74 4.09 12.80
N LEU A 7 -24.46 4.36 12.54
CA LEU A 7 -23.78 5.60 12.91
C LEU A 7 -23.22 6.31 11.67
N THR A 8 -23.22 7.63 11.73
CA THR A 8 -22.55 8.52 10.76
C THR A 8 -21.04 8.48 10.92
N ASP A 9 -20.30 8.92 9.90
CA ASP A 9 -18.84 8.99 9.96
C ASP A 9 -18.35 9.95 11.05
N ALA A 10 -19.05 11.06 11.29
CA ALA A 10 -18.75 11.98 12.39
C ALA A 10 -18.90 11.32 13.77
N GLN A 11 -19.93 10.48 13.96
CA GLN A 11 -20.10 9.71 15.20
C GLN A 11 -18.98 8.67 15.38
N TRP A 12 -18.59 8.00 14.30
CA TRP A 12 -17.44 7.09 14.33
C TRP A 12 -16.12 7.82 14.65
N GLU A 13 -15.91 9.01 14.10
CA GLU A 13 -14.75 9.83 14.42
C GLU A 13 -14.73 10.24 15.89
N SER A 14 -15.87 10.64 16.44
CA SER A 14 -16.03 10.97 17.86
C SER A 14 -15.68 9.79 18.76
N ILE A 15 -16.17 8.58 18.43
CA ILE A 15 -15.81 7.35 19.16
C ILE A 15 -14.29 7.13 19.12
N GLY A 16 -13.67 7.30 17.95
CA GLY A 16 -12.22 7.15 17.79
C GLY A 16 -11.41 8.13 18.65
N LYS A 17 -11.78 9.42 18.67
CA LYS A 17 -11.12 10.44 19.50
C LYS A 17 -11.21 10.11 21.00
N ARG A 18 -12.39 9.68 21.45
CA ARG A 18 -12.64 9.32 22.86
C ARG A 18 -11.92 8.05 23.29
N LEU A 19 -11.80 7.06 22.42
CA LEU A 19 -10.97 5.87 22.66
C LEU A 19 -9.48 6.22 22.81
N LEU A 20 -8.98 7.16 22.00
CA LEU A 20 -7.60 7.64 22.13
C LEU A 20 -7.39 8.40 23.43
N ALA A 21 -8.39 9.12 23.92
CA ALA A 21 -8.39 9.78 25.22
C ALA A 21 -8.46 8.81 26.42
N GLY A 22 -8.59 7.50 26.17
CA GLY A 22 -8.58 6.47 27.22
C GLY A 22 -9.95 6.04 27.72
N GLU A 23 -11.04 6.49 27.08
CA GLU A 23 -12.38 6.04 27.46
C GLU A 23 -12.62 4.55 27.14
N SER A 24 -13.41 3.89 27.99
CA SER A 24 -13.67 2.46 27.83
C SER A 24 -14.56 2.16 26.62
N THR A 25 -14.19 1.13 25.84
CA THR A 25 -14.99 0.60 24.72
C THR A 25 -16.40 0.20 25.16
N SER A 26 -16.57 -0.22 26.41
CA SER A 26 -17.86 -0.61 27.00
C SER A 26 -18.77 0.58 27.30
N ALA A 27 -18.23 1.74 27.69
CA ALA A 27 -18.98 2.97 27.85
C ALA A 27 -19.46 3.49 26.49
N LEU A 28 -18.56 3.58 25.52
CA LEU A 28 -18.86 4.07 24.18
C LEU A 28 -19.83 3.17 23.41
N ALA A 29 -19.73 1.85 23.57
CA ALA A 29 -20.69 0.90 22.99
C ALA A 29 -22.13 1.14 23.51
N ARG A 30 -22.28 1.42 24.80
CA ARG A 30 -23.58 1.69 25.42
C ARG A 30 -24.15 3.03 24.98
N GLU A 31 -23.31 4.06 24.93
CA GLU A 31 -23.72 5.43 24.55
C GLU A 31 -24.18 5.51 23.09
N PHE A 32 -23.40 4.93 22.17
CA PHE A 32 -23.69 5.00 20.73
C PHE A 32 -24.57 3.83 20.24
N GLY A 33 -24.97 2.93 21.14
CA GLY A 33 -25.86 1.80 20.84
C GLY A 33 -25.30 0.84 19.79
N VAL A 34 -23.99 0.54 19.86
CA VAL A 34 -23.26 -0.38 18.97
C VAL A 34 -22.58 -1.49 19.78
N SER A 35 -22.21 -2.60 19.13
CA SER A 35 -21.51 -3.68 19.82
C SER A 35 -20.05 -3.33 20.10
N LYS A 36 -19.48 -3.85 21.20
CA LYS A 36 -18.05 -3.72 21.50
C LYS A 36 -17.19 -4.30 20.37
N GLY A 37 -17.66 -5.39 19.74
CA GLY A 37 -17.00 -6.00 18.58
C GLY A 37 -16.88 -5.03 17.40
N ALA A 38 -17.95 -4.31 17.06
CA ALA A 38 -17.94 -3.34 15.97
C ALA A 38 -16.93 -2.19 16.21
N ILE A 39 -16.83 -1.71 17.46
CA ILE A 39 -15.84 -0.72 17.84
C ILE A 39 -14.42 -1.33 17.77
N SER A 40 -14.23 -2.53 18.32
CA SER A 40 -12.92 -3.18 18.34
C SER A 40 -12.40 -3.47 16.93
N THR A 41 -13.21 -4.06 16.05
CA THR A 41 -12.83 -4.33 14.65
C THR A 41 -12.41 -3.07 13.91
N ARG A 42 -13.08 -1.94 14.17
CA ARG A 42 -12.82 -0.69 13.46
C ARG A 42 -11.63 0.10 14.02
N PHE A 43 -11.40 0.04 15.33
CA PHE A 43 -10.46 0.93 16.00
C PHE A 43 -9.28 0.23 16.69
N SER A 44 -9.27 -1.08 16.89
CA SER A 44 -8.19 -1.76 17.63
C SER A 44 -6.82 -1.51 16.99
N LYS A 45 -6.61 -1.97 15.75
CA LYS A 45 -5.36 -1.80 14.99
C LYS A 45 -5.03 -0.31 14.79
N ARG A 46 -6.02 0.52 14.40
CA ARG A 46 -5.82 1.96 14.19
C ARG A 46 -5.38 2.70 15.46
N THR A 47 -6.04 2.44 16.59
CA THR A 47 -5.72 3.09 17.87
C THR A 47 -4.37 2.62 18.39
N GLU A 48 -4.05 1.34 18.23
CA GLU A 48 -2.74 0.78 18.56
C GLU A 48 -1.63 1.45 17.73
N THR A 49 -1.81 1.58 16.41
CA THR A 49 -0.86 2.30 15.55
C THR A 49 -0.68 3.75 15.98
N ILE A 50 -1.77 4.48 16.24
CA ILE A 50 -1.69 5.89 16.68
C ILE A 50 -0.94 6.01 18.01
N LYS A 51 -1.23 5.13 18.98
CA LYS A 51 -0.53 5.12 20.27
C LYS A 51 0.95 4.78 20.12
N SER A 52 1.28 3.84 19.24
CA SER A 52 2.67 3.47 18.94
C SER A 52 3.45 4.67 18.37
N VAL A 53 2.89 5.35 17.36
CA VAL A 53 3.51 6.56 16.77
C VAL A 53 3.62 7.68 17.80
N ALA A 54 2.58 7.92 18.60
CA ALA A 54 2.63 8.93 19.65
C ALA A 54 3.75 8.66 20.67
N ASN A 55 3.93 7.40 21.08
CA ASN A 55 5.03 7.02 21.97
C ASN A 55 6.41 7.23 21.32
N GLN A 56 6.56 6.96 20.02
CA GLN A 56 7.79 7.24 19.28
C GLN A 56 8.12 8.74 19.24
N LEU A 57 7.11 9.59 19.01
CA LEU A 57 7.27 11.05 19.05
C LEU A 57 7.72 11.53 20.42
N VAL A 58 7.07 11.07 21.50
CA VAL A 58 7.47 11.43 22.87
C VAL A 58 8.89 10.95 23.18
N ALA A 59 9.27 9.76 22.73
CA ALA A 59 10.64 9.25 22.90
C ALA A 59 11.66 10.10 22.12
N ALA A 60 11.35 10.48 20.88
CA ALA A 60 12.18 11.34 20.07
C ALA A 60 12.33 12.74 20.69
N ASP A 61 11.25 13.35 21.20
CA ASP A 61 11.29 14.65 21.86
C ASP A 61 12.16 14.63 23.12
N ARG A 62 12.06 13.57 23.94
CA ARG A 62 12.93 13.39 25.11
C ARG A 62 14.39 13.21 24.73
N ALA A 63 14.67 12.43 23.69
CA ALA A 63 16.03 12.26 23.18
C ALA A 63 16.60 13.59 22.66
N MET A 64 15.79 14.35 21.92
CA MET A 64 16.15 15.67 21.39
C MET A 64 16.44 16.67 22.51
N ALA A 65 15.66 16.66 23.59
CA ALA A 65 15.86 17.54 24.74
C ALA A 65 17.17 17.26 25.49
N ASN A 66 17.72 16.05 25.39
CA ASN A 66 19.01 15.69 25.98
C ASN A 66 20.22 16.16 25.15
N LEU A 67 20.00 16.60 23.91
CA LEU A 67 21.05 17.10 23.01
C LEU A 67 21.28 18.60 23.21
N ASN A 68 22.50 19.07 22.95
CA ASN A 68 22.75 20.51 22.89
C ASN A 68 22.12 21.15 21.63
N VAL A 69 21.99 22.48 21.59
CA VAL A 69 21.31 23.19 20.49
C VAL A 69 21.92 22.87 19.11
N SER A 70 23.25 22.75 19.02
CA SER A 70 23.91 22.43 17.75
C SER A 70 23.60 21.01 17.28
N GLU A 71 23.59 20.05 18.21
CA GLU A 71 23.23 18.65 17.94
C GLU A 71 21.74 18.52 17.55
N GLN A 72 20.85 19.29 18.19
CA GLN A 72 19.44 19.31 17.83
C GLN A 72 19.23 19.81 16.38
N ILE A 73 19.97 20.85 15.98
CA ILE A 73 19.94 21.35 14.60
C ILE A 73 20.44 20.27 13.64
N ALA A 74 21.59 19.64 13.93
CA ALA A 74 22.15 18.58 13.10
C ALA A 74 21.20 17.38 12.95
N ALA A 75 20.57 16.94 14.04
CA ALA A 75 19.60 15.85 14.03
C ALA A 75 18.36 16.16 13.17
N ARG A 76 17.85 17.41 13.23
CA ARG A 76 16.74 17.86 12.38
C ARG A 76 17.13 17.93 10.92
N SER A 77 18.29 18.52 10.61
CA SER A 77 18.80 18.58 9.24
C SER A 77 18.96 17.18 8.64
N LEU A 78 19.54 16.23 9.39
CA LEU A 78 19.68 14.85 8.93
C LEU A 78 18.31 14.19 8.68
N ALA A 79 17.34 14.43 9.57
CA ALA A 79 15.98 13.91 9.37
C ALA A 79 15.32 14.49 8.11
N ASP A 80 15.55 15.76 7.80
CA ASP A 80 15.04 16.40 6.60
C ASP A 80 15.75 15.90 5.33
N ASP A 81 17.07 15.71 5.38
CA ASP A 81 17.84 15.10 4.29
C ASP A 81 17.33 13.68 3.98
N LEU A 82 17.07 12.86 5.00
CA LEU A 82 16.52 11.51 4.82
C LEU A 82 15.13 11.51 4.16
N LYS A 83 14.28 12.48 4.50
CA LYS A 83 12.98 12.66 3.82
C LYS A 83 13.17 13.07 2.36
N ALA A 84 14.05 14.02 2.09
CA ALA A 84 14.34 14.49 0.74
C ALA A 84 14.92 13.35 -0.13
N ILE A 85 15.84 12.56 0.41
CA ILE A 85 16.39 11.37 -0.28
C ILE A 85 15.25 10.39 -0.61
N SER A 86 14.33 10.16 0.33
CA SER A 86 13.19 9.26 0.10
C SER A 86 12.28 9.77 -1.04
N GLU A 87 12.02 11.08 -1.10
CA GLU A 87 11.25 11.70 -2.18
C GLU A 87 11.97 11.64 -3.53
N HIS A 88 13.29 11.89 -3.53
CA HIS A 88 14.11 11.75 -4.73
C HIS A 88 14.16 10.30 -5.23
N LEU A 89 14.27 9.32 -4.34
CA LEU A 89 14.23 7.90 -4.70
C LEU A 89 12.88 7.50 -5.29
N ALA A 90 11.77 7.98 -4.71
CA ALA A 90 10.44 7.76 -5.27
C ALA A 90 10.28 8.40 -6.66
N SER A 91 10.84 9.58 -6.86
CA SER A 91 10.85 10.27 -8.16
C SER A 91 11.73 9.56 -9.18
N ALA A 92 12.93 9.12 -8.77
CA ALA A 92 13.84 8.34 -9.60
C ALA A 92 13.21 7.01 -10.01
N ALA A 93 12.49 6.33 -9.11
CA ALA A 93 11.72 5.14 -9.43
C ALA A 93 10.65 5.41 -10.51
N ARG A 94 9.92 6.52 -10.43
CA ARG A 94 8.94 6.90 -11.46
C ARG A 94 9.60 7.11 -12.83
N TYR A 95 10.70 7.87 -12.88
CA TYR A 95 11.43 8.10 -14.13
C TYR A 95 12.06 6.82 -14.67
N GLY A 96 12.62 5.97 -13.80
CA GLY A 96 13.18 4.67 -14.14
C GLY A 96 12.15 3.71 -14.72
N ALA A 97 10.97 3.61 -14.10
CA ALA A 97 9.85 2.82 -14.61
C ALA A 97 9.34 3.33 -15.97
N ALA A 98 9.22 4.65 -16.15
CA ALA A 98 8.83 5.25 -17.42
C ALA A 98 9.87 5.00 -18.53
N THR A 99 11.16 5.11 -18.18
CA THR A 99 12.28 4.82 -19.09
C THR A 99 12.29 3.35 -19.49
N SER A 100 12.15 2.45 -18.52
CA SER A 100 12.02 1.01 -18.74
C SER A 100 10.86 0.67 -19.68
N HIS A 101 9.67 1.20 -19.41
CA HIS A 101 8.50 1.02 -20.27
C HIS A 101 8.77 1.48 -21.71
N ARG A 102 9.36 2.66 -21.89
CA ARG A 102 9.68 3.19 -23.21
C ARG A 102 10.71 2.32 -23.95
N LEU A 103 11.78 1.90 -23.27
CA LEU A 103 12.82 1.04 -23.84
C LEU A 103 12.26 -0.33 -24.25
N LEU A 104 11.39 -0.93 -23.43
CA LEU A 104 10.69 -2.16 -23.76
C LEU A 104 9.73 -1.99 -24.93
N GLY A 105 9.04 -0.86 -25.03
CA GLY A 105 8.20 -0.53 -26.19
C GLY A 105 9.01 -0.46 -27.49
N ILE A 106 10.20 0.15 -27.45
CA ILE A 106 11.12 0.20 -28.60
C ILE A 106 11.62 -1.21 -28.93
N ALA A 107 12.06 -1.97 -27.93
CA ALA A 107 12.53 -3.35 -28.11
C ALA A 107 11.44 -4.24 -28.73
N HIS A 108 10.20 -4.09 -28.28
CA HIS A 108 9.05 -4.81 -28.84
C HIS A 108 8.82 -4.43 -30.31
N GLY A 109 8.90 -3.14 -30.66
CA GLY A 109 8.81 -2.69 -32.04
C GLY A 109 9.88 -3.32 -32.96
N LYS A 110 11.10 -3.52 -32.45
CA LYS A 110 12.19 -4.17 -33.19
C LYS A 110 11.95 -5.65 -33.47
N VAL A 111 11.09 -6.33 -32.72
CA VAL A 111 10.75 -7.74 -32.99
C VAL A 111 10.16 -7.90 -34.40
N ALA A 112 9.44 -6.89 -34.90
CA ALA A 112 8.88 -6.91 -36.25
C ALA A 112 9.94 -6.82 -37.38
N GLU A 113 11.20 -6.52 -37.05
CA GLU A 113 12.31 -6.48 -38.01
C GLU A 113 13.01 -7.86 -38.17
N ILE A 114 12.59 -8.88 -37.40
CA ILE A 114 13.16 -10.24 -37.45
C ILE A 114 12.51 -11.02 -38.61
N ASP A 115 13.31 -11.78 -39.37
CA ASP A 115 12.79 -12.75 -40.32
C ASP A 115 12.38 -14.03 -39.58
N ASP A 116 11.08 -14.27 -39.46
CA ASP A 116 10.54 -15.47 -38.80
C ASP A 116 10.89 -16.77 -39.52
N ALA A 117 11.16 -16.75 -40.83
CA ALA A 117 11.55 -17.93 -41.60
C ALA A 117 13.05 -18.25 -41.45
N ALA A 118 13.88 -17.26 -41.13
CA ALA A 118 15.31 -17.39 -40.94
C ALA A 118 15.84 -16.48 -39.80
N PRO A 119 15.42 -16.69 -38.53
CA PRO A 119 15.65 -15.74 -37.43
C PRO A 119 17.12 -15.65 -36.97
N LEU A 120 17.99 -16.50 -37.52
CA LEU A 120 19.42 -16.57 -37.21
C LEU A 120 20.29 -16.06 -38.37
N ASP A 121 19.69 -15.43 -39.37
CA ASP A 121 20.45 -14.73 -40.40
C ASP A 121 21.17 -13.48 -39.82
N GLY A 122 22.13 -12.95 -40.58
CA GLY A 122 22.96 -11.85 -40.08
C GLY A 122 22.16 -10.60 -39.68
N GLY A 123 21.06 -10.31 -40.39
CA GLY A 123 20.18 -9.17 -40.09
C GLY A 123 19.37 -9.38 -38.80
N SER A 124 18.70 -10.52 -38.67
CA SER A 124 17.88 -10.88 -37.50
C SER A 124 18.72 -11.03 -36.24
N VAL A 125 19.94 -11.57 -36.34
CA VAL A 125 20.87 -11.67 -35.20
C VAL A 125 21.26 -10.30 -34.66
N GLU A 126 21.51 -9.31 -35.53
CA GLU A 126 21.81 -7.94 -35.07
C GLU A 126 20.59 -7.29 -34.42
N THR A 127 19.40 -7.49 -34.97
CA THR A 127 18.13 -7.05 -34.34
C THR A 127 17.94 -7.68 -32.96
N LEU A 128 18.17 -8.98 -32.82
CA LEU A 128 18.09 -9.72 -31.54
C LEU A 128 19.09 -9.18 -30.50
N LYS A 129 20.32 -8.85 -30.91
CA LYS A 129 21.30 -8.21 -30.02
C LYS A 129 20.84 -6.84 -29.53
N GLY A 130 20.26 -6.03 -30.43
CA GLY A 130 19.69 -4.73 -30.08
C GLY A 130 18.53 -4.85 -29.07
N ILE A 131 17.61 -5.79 -29.31
CA ILE A 131 16.51 -6.11 -28.39
C ILE A 131 17.04 -6.53 -27.01
N ALA A 132 18.03 -7.41 -26.98
CA ALA A 132 18.64 -7.86 -25.73
C ALA A 132 19.30 -6.71 -24.94
N ALA A 133 20.01 -5.81 -25.64
CA ALA A 133 20.62 -4.65 -25.02
C ALA A 133 19.57 -3.68 -24.44
N LEU A 134 18.53 -3.34 -25.23
CA LEU A 134 17.44 -2.47 -24.79
C LEU A 134 16.69 -3.06 -23.59
N THR A 135 16.42 -4.37 -23.62
CA THR A 135 15.73 -5.06 -22.53
C THR A 135 16.57 -5.07 -21.25
N ARG A 136 17.90 -5.28 -21.36
CA ARG A 136 18.80 -5.19 -20.20
C ARG A 136 18.76 -3.79 -19.57
N VAL A 137 18.98 -2.75 -20.38
CA VAL A 137 18.98 -1.36 -19.89
C VAL A 137 17.61 -0.98 -19.32
N ALA A 138 16.52 -1.48 -19.90
CA ALA A 138 15.18 -1.30 -19.37
C ALA A 138 15.01 -1.93 -17.99
N ASN A 139 15.51 -3.15 -17.79
CA ASN A 139 15.45 -3.84 -16.51
C ASN A 139 16.25 -3.09 -15.44
N ASP A 140 17.48 -2.68 -15.77
CA ASP A 140 18.34 -1.88 -14.88
C ASP A 140 17.67 -0.56 -14.49
N SER A 141 17.05 0.13 -15.47
CA SER A 141 16.31 1.36 -15.23
C SER A 141 15.11 1.18 -14.29
N SER A 142 14.53 -0.01 -14.22
CA SER A 142 13.36 -0.31 -13.38
C SER A 142 13.71 -0.77 -11.96
N GLU A 143 14.98 -1.02 -11.65
CA GLU A 143 15.40 -1.70 -10.43
C GLU A 143 14.90 -1.01 -9.15
N ILE A 144 15.06 0.32 -9.07
CA ILE A 144 14.60 1.10 -7.92
C ILE A 144 13.08 0.98 -7.76
N ALA A 145 12.33 1.04 -8.86
CA ALA A 145 10.86 0.92 -8.82
C ALA A 145 10.41 -0.48 -8.39
N VAL A 146 11.03 -1.53 -8.92
CA VAL A 146 10.71 -2.92 -8.57
C VAL A 146 11.02 -3.18 -7.09
N ASN A 147 12.15 -2.69 -6.59
CA ASN A 147 12.53 -2.84 -5.19
C ASN A 147 11.56 -2.10 -4.26
N LEU A 148 11.08 -0.92 -4.64
CA LEU A 148 10.02 -0.22 -3.90
C LEU A 148 8.69 -0.98 -3.90
N LEU A 149 8.29 -1.58 -5.03
CA LEU A 149 7.08 -2.43 -5.09
C LEU A 149 7.22 -3.66 -4.19
N ARG A 150 8.40 -4.30 -4.18
CA ARG A 150 8.69 -5.44 -3.30
C ARG A 150 8.66 -5.06 -1.82
N ALA A 151 9.26 -3.93 -1.46
CA ALA A 151 9.26 -3.44 -0.07
C ALA A 151 7.84 -3.16 0.45
N ASN A 152 6.91 -2.84 -0.44
CA ASN A 152 5.51 -2.57 -0.12
C ASN A 152 4.57 -3.74 -0.45
N LYS A 153 5.10 -4.92 -0.81
CA LYS A 153 4.31 -6.06 -1.29
C LYS A 153 3.23 -6.47 -0.28
N ASP A 154 3.57 -6.58 1.00
CA ASP A 154 2.61 -6.99 2.04
C ASP A 154 1.51 -5.95 2.23
N ALA A 155 1.84 -4.66 2.13
CA ALA A 155 0.87 -3.57 2.20
C ALA A 155 -0.05 -3.53 0.97
N VAL A 156 0.48 -3.81 -0.22
CA VAL A 156 -0.29 -3.93 -1.46
C VAL A 156 -1.20 -5.16 -1.44
N ASP A 157 -0.69 -6.29 -0.95
CA ASP A 157 -1.47 -7.53 -0.82
C ASP A 157 -2.59 -7.38 0.23
N GLU A 158 -2.34 -6.69 1.34
CA GLU A 158 -3.37 -6.36 2.35
C GLU A 158 -4.43 -5.39 1.77
N ALA A 159 -4.02 -4.37 1.01
CA ALA A 159 -4.94 -3.46 0.33
C ALA A 159 -5.83 -4.16 -0.71
N ASN A 160 -5.28 -5.16 -1.43
CA ASN A 160 -6.03 -5.92 -2.43
C ASN A 160 -6.98 -6.96 -1.82
N ARG A 161 -6.63 -7.58 -0.69
CA ARG A 161 -7.52 -8.55 0.01
C ARG A 161 -8.80 -7.89 0.54
N GLY A 162 -8.75 -6.63 0.94
CA GLY A 162 -9.92 -5.87 1.42
C GLY A 162 -10.99 -5.61 0.35
N GLN A 163 -10.72 -5.89 -0.93
CA GLN A 163 -11.69 -5.73 -2.03
C GLN A 163 -12.34 -7.05 -2.50
N ASN A 164 -11.85 -8.21 -2.03
CA ASN A 164 -12.30 -9.53 -2.51
C ASN A 164 -12.62 -10.49 -1.35
N GLU A 165 -13.45 -10.08 -0.39
CA GLU A 165 -14.24 -11.06 0.38
C GLU A 165 -15.43 -11.50 -0.47
N VAL A 166 -15.19 -12.39 -1.44
CA VAL A 166 -16.28 -13.16 -2.03
C VAL A 166 -16.78 -14.09 -0.93
N PRO A 167 -18.06 -14.03 -0.52
CA PRO A 167 -18.59 -14.88 0.53
C PRO A 167 -18.39 -16.36 0.14
N ALA A 168 -17.61 -17.09 0.92
CA ALA A 168 -17.43 -18.52 0.72
C ALA A 168 -18.70 -19.27 1.16
N GLY A 169 -19.29 -20.04 0.25
CA GLY A 169 -20.44 -20.90 0.52
C GLY A 169 -21.41 -21.01 -0.66
N LEU A 170 -22.00 -22.20 -0.84
CA LEU A 170 -23.02 -22.47 -1.86
C LEU A 170 -24.31 -21.64 -1.66
N GLU A 171 -24.48 -21.07 -0.47
CA GLU A 171 -25.58 -20.17 -0.07
C GLU A 171 -25.68 -18.90 -0.93
N HIS A 172 -24.58 -18.45 -1.55
CA HIS A 172 -24.58 -17.30 -2.47
C HIS A 172 -25.06 -17.69 -3.88
N PHE A 173 -24.86 -18.95 -4.29
CA PHE A 173 -25.29 -19.45 -5.60
C PHE A 173 -26.77 -19.84 -5.60
N TYR A 174 -27.27 -20.39 -4.49
CA TYR A 174 -28.64 -20.83 -4.35
C TYR A 174 -29.34 -19.96 -3.31
N GLY A 175 -29.78 -18.76 -3.73
CA GLY A 175 -30.53 -17.86 -2.87
C GLY A 175 -31.60 -18.61 -2.07
N ARG A 176 -31.58 -18.43 -0.75
CA ARG A 176 -32.48 -19.07 0.21
C ARG A 176 -33.93 -18.98 -0.29
N SER A 177 -34.44 -20.09 -0.83
CA SER A 177 -35.86 -20.23 -1.12
C SER A 177 -36.54 -20.54 0.19
N ALA A 178 -37.15 -19.51 0.79
CA ALA A 178 -38.15 -19.69 1.81
C ALA A 178 -39.33 -20.41 1.14
N VAL A 179 -39.46 -21.71 1.38
CA VAL A 179 -40.74 -22.39 1.30
C VAL A 179 -41.05 -22.85 2.72
N GLU A 180 -41.88 -22.05 3.37
CA GLU A 180 -42.74 -22.50 4.45
C GLU A 180 -43.48 -23.75 3.96
N ALA A 181 -43.31 -24.86 4.67
CA ALA A 181 -44.23 -25.99 4.60
C ALA A 181 -44.74 -26.21 6.01
N ASP A 182 -45.84 -25.53 6.29
CA ASP A 182 -46.83 -25.87 7.30
C ASP A 182 -47.36 -27.30 6.98
N THR A 183 -47.08 -28.26 7.87
CA THR A 183 -47.92 -29.42 8.28
C THR A 183 -47.20 -30.19 9.38
#